data_AF-A0ABD0NR25-F1
#
_entry.id   AF-A0ABD0NR25-F1
#
_cell.length_a   1.000
_cell.length_b   1.000
_cell.length_c   1.000
_cell.angle_alpha   90.00
_cell.angle_beta   90.00
_cell.angle_gamma   90.00
#
_symmetry.space_group_name_H-M   'P 1'
#
loop_
_entity.id
_entity.type
_entity.pdbx_description
1 polymer ?
#
loop_
_entity_poly.entity_id
_entity_poly.type
_entity_poly.pdbx_seq_one_letter_code
_entity_poly.pdbx_strand_id
1 'polypeptide(L)'
;MHPVFVARGPAFRRDYTKASMRSVDLYPLMCNILGLKSLPNNGSLSNVQDLLVETSTPKPVVPLMPREPSYAWAVGYILGAALVIGFLFIFVQQVTQRQLPPLHLSNSEIRQPLL
;
A
#
# COMPACT_ATOMS: atom_id res chain seq x y z
N MET A 1 -27.73 -17.79 -12.42
CA MET A 1 -28.58 -16.80 -11.72
C MET A 1 -28.61 -15.51 -12.53
N HIS A 2 -29.74 -14.80 -12.58
CA HIS A 2 -29.91 -13.57 -13.37
C HIS A 2 -30.36 -12.42 -12.45
N PRO A 3 -29.42 -11.61 -11.93
CA PRO A 3 -29.76 -10.48 -11.08
C PRO A 3 -30.40 -9.35 -11.89
N VAL A 4 -31.14 -8.49 -11.20
CA VAL A 4 -31.76 -7.29 -11.80
C VAL A 4 -30.79 -6.13 -11.72
N PHE A 5 -30.69 -5.36 -12.80
CA PHE A 5 -29.97 -4.09 -12.83
C PHE A 5 -30.94 -2.96 -13.13
N VAL A 6 -30.99 -1.96 -12.24
CA VAL A 6 -31.80 -0.75 -12.40
C VAL A 6 -30.88 0.45 -12.23
N ALA A 7 -30.94 1.39 -13.17
CA ALA A 7 -30.14 2.60 -13.15
C ALA A 7 -31.02 3.82 -13.44
N ARG A 8 -30.81 4.91 -12.68
CA ARG A 8 -31.49 6.19 -12.87
C ARG A 8 -30.51 7.31 -12.59
N GLY A 9 -30.46 8.29 -13.47
CA GLY A 9 -29.63 9.46 -13.31
C GLY A 9 -29.47 10.22 -14.63
N PRO A 10 -28.82 11.40 -14.59
CA PRO A 10 -28.63 12.24 -15.78
C PRO A 10 -27.73 11.60 -16.84
N ALA A 11 -26.87 10.65 -16.45
CA ALA A 11 -25.97 9.94 -17.37
C ALA A 11 -26.67 8.79 -18.12
N PHE A 12 -27.82 8.30 -17.64
CA PHE A 12 -28.54 7.18 -18.21
C PHE A 12 -29.68 7.64 -19.12
N ARG A 13 -29.97 6.87 -20.17
CA ARG A 13 -31.16 7.09 -21.00
C ARG A 13 -32.42 6.90 -20.17
N ARG A 14 -33.43 7.73 -20.44
CA ARG A 14 -34.76 7.61 -19.82
C ARG A 14 -35.58 6.57 -20.57
N ASP A 15 -36.42 5.85 -19.82
CA ASP A 15 -37.37 4.85 -20.35
C ASP A 15 -36.74 3.80 -21.28
N TYR A 16 -35.45 3.50 -21.04
CA TYR A 16 -34.69 2.55 -21.84
C TYR A 16 -34.58 1.21 -21.11
N THR A 17 -34.92 0.13 -21.81
CA THR A 17 -34.80 -1.25 -21.31
C THR A 17 -33.85 -2.04 -22.19
N LYS A 18 -32.82 -2.61 -21.58
CA LYS A 18 -31.87 -3.52 -22.24
C LYS A 18 -32.22 -4.96 -21.88
N ALA A 19 -32.16 -5.87 -22.87
CA ALA A 19 -32.52 -7.27 -22.68
C ALA A 19 -31.60 -8.00 -21.68
N SER A 20 -30.30 -7.77 -21.76
CA SER A 20 -29.31 -8.37 -20.86
C SER A 20 -27.98 -7.60 -20.91
N MET A 21 -27.20 -7.71 -19.85
CA MET A 21 -25.81 -7.26 -19.81
C MET A 21 -24.98 -8.19 -18.93
N ARG A 22 -23.67 -8.20 -19.13
CA ARG A 22 -22.76 -8.96 -18.27
C ARG A 22 -22.39 -8.12 -17.05
N SER A 23 -22.36 -8.73 -15.86
CA SER A 23 -21.98 -8.03 -14.62
C SER A 23 -20.56 -7.46 -14.66
N VAL A 24 -19.65 -8.04 -15.45
CA VAL A 24 -18.28 -7.54 -15.64
C VAL A 24 -18.25 -6.16 -16.32
N ASP A 25 -19.27 -5.81 -17.09
CA ASP A 25 -19.36 -4.51 -17.80
C ASP A 25 -19.79 -3.38 -16.85
N LEU A 26 -20.20 -3.70 -15.61
CA LEU A 26 -20.61 -2.72 -14.60
C LEU A 26 -19.44 -1.84 -14.14
N TYR A 27 -18.25 -2.42 -13.96
CA TYR A 27 -17.07 -1.67 -13.54
C TYR A 27 -16.68 -0.56 -14.53
N PRO A 28 -16.43 -0.83 -15.83
CA PRO A 28 -16.10 0.23 -16.78
C PRO A 28 -17.24 1.25 -16.97
N LEU A 29 -18.51 0.82 -16.85
CA LEU A 29 -19.67 1.72 -16.84
C LEU A 29 -19.61 2.73 -15.68
N MET A 30 -19.36 2.26 -14.46
CA MET A 30 -19.22 3.11 -13.28
C MET A 30 -18.04 4.07 -13.41
N CYS A 31 -16.88 3.58 -13.87
CA CYS A 31 -15.72 4.44 -14.15
C CYS A 31 -16.09 5.55 -15.13
N ASN A 32 -16.81 5.22 -16.21
CA ASN A 32 -17.23 6.19 -17.20
C ASN A 32 -18.15 7.29 -16.61
N ILE A 33 -19.13 6.90 -15.78
CA ILE A 33 -20.06 7.83 -15.11
C ILE A 33 -19.32 8.76 -14.13
N LEU A 34 -18.32 8.23 -13.42
CA LEU A 34 -17.51 8.97 -12.45
C LEU A 34 -16.38 9.79 -13.09
N GLY A 35 -16.20 9.73 -14.42
CA GLY A 35 -15.08 10.40 -15.10
C GLY A 35 -13.71 9.77 -14.82
N LEU A 36 -13.67 8.52 -14.36
CA LEU A 36 -12.44 7.78 -14.05
C LEU A 36 -11.93 7.01 -15.26
N LYS A 37 -10.60 6.90 -15.37
CA LYS A 37 -9.97 5.96 -16.30
C LYS A 37 -10.09 4.54 -15.75
N SER A 38 -10.74 3.64 -16.47
CA SER A 38 -10.81 2.23 -16.11
C SER A 38 -9.42 1.58 -16.15
N LEU A 39 -9.07 0.83 -15.11
CA LEU A 39 -7.89 -0.06 -15.10
C LEU A 39 -8.17 -1.33 -15.93
N PRO A 40 -7.15 -2.13 -16.28
CA PRO A 40 -7.35 -3.40 -16.97
C PRO A 40 -8.38 -4.29 -16.26
N ASN A 41 -9.43 -4.68 -16.97
CA ASN A 41 -10.54 -5.48 -16.46
C ASN A 41 -11.14 -6.33 -17.60
N ASN A 42 -12.01 -7.29 -17.27
CA ASN A 42 -12.60 -8.21 -18.25
C ASN A 42 -13.92 -7.69 -18.89
N GLY A 43 -14.39 -6.51 -18.50
CA GLY A 43 -15.59 -5.88 -19.06
C GLY A 43 -15.28 -4.92 -20.20
N SER A 44 -16.30 -4.55 -20.96
CA SER A 44 -16.21 -3.56 -22.03
C SER A 44 -17.31 -2.51 -21.93
N LEU A 45 -16.93 -1.23 -21.93
CA LEU A 45 -17.89 -0.11 -21.94
C LEU A 45 -18.77 -0.13 -23.20
N SER A 46 -18.24 -0.58 -24.35
CA SER A 46 -18.99 -0.63 -25.60
C SER A 46 -20.27 -1.47 -25.52
N ASN A 47 -20.27 -2.53 -24.70
CA ASN A 47 -21.43 -3.42 -24.53
C ASN A 47 -22.61 -2.76 -23.82
N VAL A 48 -22.35 -1.71 -23.05
CA VAL A 48 -23.29 -1.03 -22.16
C VAL A 48 -23.39 0.47 -22.46
N GLN A 49 -22.76 0.93 -23.55
CA GLN A 49 -22.76 2.32 -23.98
C GLN A 49 -24.16 2.81 -24.37
N ASP A 50 -25.01 1.89 -24.83
CA ASP A 50 -26.42 2.14 -25.18
C ASP A 50 -27.30 2.50 -23.98
N LEU A 51 -26.87 2.18 -22.75
CA LEU A 51 -27.52 2.61 -21.52
C LEU A 51 -27.34 4.11 -21.26
N LEU A 52 -26.32 4.73 -21.86
CA LEU A 52 -25.92 6.10 -21.59
C LEU A 52 -26.50 7.07 -22.63
N VAL A 53 -26.75 8.30 -22.19
CA VAL A 53 -27.09 9.39 -23.11
C VAL A 53 -25.84 9.73 -23.95
N GLU A 54 -26.01 10.09 -25.22
CA GLU A 54 -24.92 10.62 -26.03
C GLU A 54 -24.57 12.02 -25.53
N THR A 55 -23.65 12.09 -24.57
CA THR A 55 -23.21 13.37 -24.00
C THR A 55 -21.85 13.74 -24.57
N SER A 56 -21.82 14.77 -25.41
CA SER A 56 -20.62 15.52 -25.80
C SER A 56 -20.14 16.44 -24.66
N THR A 57 -20.27 16.01 -23.39
CA THR A 57 -19.77 16.79 -22.26
C THR A 57 -18.28 16.54 -22.12
N PRO A 58 -17.45 17.59 -22.03
CA PRO A 58 -16.04 17.42 -21.72
C PRO A 58 -15.94 16.71 -20.37
N LYS A 59 -15.45 15.46 -20.36
CA LYS A 59 -15.13 14.77 -19.11
C LYS A 59 -14.18 15.68 -18.34
N PRO A 60 -14.50 16.07 -17.10
CA PRO A 60 -13.49 16.62 -16.22
C PRO A 60 -12.43 15.53 -16.10
N VAL A 61 -11.31 15.73 -16.77
CA VAL A 61 -10.13 14.87 -16.61
C VAL A 61 -9.70 15.15 -15.18
N VAL A 62 -10.18 14.34 -14.23
CA VAL A 62 -9.53 14.26 -12.93
C VAL A 62 -8.11 13.84 -13.27
N PRO A 63 -7.10 14.70 -13.06
CA PRO A 63 -5.73 14.30 -13.35
C PRO A 63 -5.49 13.03 -12.55
N LEU A 64 -5.09 11.97 -13.23
CA LEU A 64 -4.51 10.80 -12.58
C LEU A 64 -3.29 11.34 -11.84
N MET A 65 -3.49 11.70 -10.58
CA MET A 65 -2.44 12.16 -9.70
C MET A 65 -1.39 11.04 -9.73
N PRO A 66 -0.15 11.32 -10.16
CA PRO A 66 0.90 10.31 -10.12
C PRO A 66 0.92 9.76 -8.70
N ARG A 67 0.78 8.43 -8.57
CA ARG A 67 0.97 7.75 -7.30
C ARG A 67 2.41 8.03 -6.91
N GLU A 68 2.63 9.06 -6.12
CA GLU A 68 3.97 9.38 -5.65
C GLU A 68 4.54 8.12 -4.99
N PRO A 69 5.78 7.73 -5.32
CA PRO A 69 6.41 6.60 -4.67
C PRO A 69 6.42 6.89 -3.16
N SER A 70 5.56 6.18 -2.44
CA SER A 70 5.40 6.40 -1.00
C SER A 70 6.70 5.98 -0.32
N TYR A 71 7.47 6.94 0.19
CA TYR A 71 8.70 6.69 0.95
C TYR A 71 8.47 5.87 2.24
N ALA A 72 7.22 5.53 2.57
CA ALA A 72 6.85 4.73 3.73
C ALA A 72 7.57 3.39 3.81
N TRP A 73 7.77 2.69 2.69
CA TRP A 73 8.48 1.41 2.68
C TRP A 73 9.97 1.58 3.03
N ALA A 74 10.60 2.64 2.51
CA ALA A 74 12.01 2.94 2.77
C ALA A 74 12.23 3.40 4.23
N VAL A 75 11.35 4.25 4.75
CA VAL A 75 11.38 4.71 6.15
C VAL A 75 11.19 3.53 7.11
N GLY A 76 10.24 2.63 6.83
CA GLY A 76 10.02 1.43 7.63
C GLY A 76 11.25 0.50 7.65
N TYR A 77 11.89 0.31 6.50
CA TYR A 77 13.12 -0.49 6.40
C TYR A 77 14.28 0.09 7.21
N ILE A 78 14.53 1.40 7.09
CA ILE A 78 15.62 2.08 7.81
C ILE A 78 15.39 2.02 9.32
N LEU A 79 14.16 2.29 9.78
CA LEU A 79 13.81 2.27 11.20
C LEU A 79 13.97 0.86 11.79
N GLY A 80 13.49 -0.16 11.06
CA GLY A 80 13.63 -1.56 11.46
C GLY A 80 15.09 -2.01 11.55
N ALA A 81 15.90 -1.68 10.54
CA ALA A 81 17.32 -2.01 10.54
C ALA A 81 18.07 -1.35 11.71
N ALA A 82 17.79 -0.09 12.00
CA ALA A 82 18.41 0.63 13.13
C ALA A 82 18.07 -0.02 14.48
N LEU A 83 16.82 -0.43 14.69
CA LEU A 83 16.40 -1.11 15.92
C LEU A 83 17.07 -2.47 16.10
N VAL A 84 17.17 -3.27 15.03
CA VAL A 84 17.82 -4.59 15.07
C VAL A 84 19.31 -4.45 15.35
N ILE A 85 20.00 -3.53 14.68
CA ILE A 85 21.43 -3.30 14.89
C ILE A 85 21.69 -2.81 16.32
N GLY A 86 20.89 -1.86 16.81
CA GLY A 86 21.00 -1.36 18.18
C GLY A 86 20.79 -2.44 19.23
N PHE A 87 19.75 -3.28 19.05
CA PHE A 87 19.48 -4.41 19.94
C PHE A 87 20.63 -5.42 19.96
N LEU A 88 21.14 -5.82 18.79
CA LEU A 88 22.26 -6.76 18.69
C LEU A 88 23.53 -6.20 19.34
N PHE A 89 23.81 -4.91 19.17
CA PHE A 89 24.96 -4.27 19.80
C PHE A 89 24.86 -4.28 21.33
N ILE A 90 23.70 -3.88 21.88
CA ILE A 90 23.46 -3.92 23.32
C ILE A 90 23.55 -5.35 23.85
N PHE A 91 22.93 -6.31 23.15
CA PHE A 91 22.94 -7.72 23.54
C PHE A 91 24.37 -8.28 23.58
N VAL A 92 25.17 -8.05 22.53
CA VAL A 92 26.56 -8.51 22.47
C VAL A 92 27.40 -7.85 23.57
N GLN A 93 27.25 -6.54 23.80
CA GLN A 93 27.96 -5.86 24.89
C GLN A 93 27.56 -6.41 26.25
N GLN A 94 26.27 -6.60 26.49
CA GLN A 94 25.76 -7.13 27.76
C GLN A 94 26.27 -8.56 28.01
N VAL A 95 26.26 -9.42 27.00
CA VAL A 95 26.80 -10.79 27.09
C VAL A 95 28.31 -10.74 27.34
N THR A 96 29.06 -9.93 26.60
CA THR A 96 30.51 -9.79 26.76
C THR A 96 30.87 -9.30 28.17
N GLN A 97 30.17 -8.29 28.69
CA GLN A 97 30.37 -7.77 30.04
C GLN A 97 30.01 -8.79 31.12
N ARG A 98 28.94 -9.58 30.93
CA ARG A 98 28.56 -10.64 31.87
C ARG A 98 29.48 -11.87 31.83
N GLN A 99 30.24 -12.04 30.74
CA GLN A 99 31.16 -13.16 30.56
C GLN A 99 32.61 -12.82 30.90
N LEU A 100 32.99 -11.54 31.04
CA LEU A 100 34.36 -11.17 31.41
C LEU A 100 34.60 -11.46 32.91
N PRO A 101 35.51 -12.38 33.29
CA PRO A 101 35.94 -12.51 34.68
C PRO A 101 36.73 -11.25 35.08
N PRO A 102 36.62 -10.76 36.32
CA PRO A 102 37.48 -9.70 36.79
C PRO A 102 38.94 -10.18 36.67
N LEU A 103 39.73 -9.50 35.84
CA LEU A 103 41.17 -9.72 35.77
C LEU A 103 41.78 -9.32 37.11
N HIS A 104 41.91 -10.30 38.00
CA HIS A 104 42.64 -10.15 39.25
C HIS A 104 44.13 -10.05 38.89
N LEU A 105 44.61 -8.83 38.67
CA LEU A 105 46.04 -8.53 38.67
C LEU A 105 46.56 -8.77 40.10
N SER A 106 46.81 -10.05 40.39
CA SER A 106 47.51 -10.50 41.57
C SER A 106 48.97 -10.04 41.49
N ASN A 107 49.45 -9.50 42.60
CA ASN A 107 50.84 -9.22 42.97
C ASN A 107 51.35 -7.79 42.71
N SER A 108 51.01 -6.88 43.63
CA SER A 108 51.87 -5.74 43.98
C SER A 108 52.32 -5.75 45.45
N GLU A 109 52.16 -6.88 46.17
CA GLU A 109 52.65 -7.09 47.54
C GLU A 109 53.99 -7.86 47.55
N ILE A 110 55.02 -7.40 46.83
CA ILE A 110 56.38 -7.91 47.06
C ILE A 110 57.38 -6.75 46.93
N ARG A 111 57.25 -5.72 47.77
CA ARG A 111 58.33 -4.77 48.06
C ARG A 111 58.25 -4.22 49.48
N GLN A 112 58.45 -5.09 50.47
CA GLN A 112 59.00 -4.67 51.76
C GLN A 112 60.05 -5.70 52.19
N PRO A 113 61.37 -5.39 52.10
CA PRO A 113 62.34 -6.14 52.86
C PRO A 113 62.35 -5.60 54.30
N LEU A 114 62.15 -6.51 55.25
CA LEU A 114 62.49 -6.33 56.64
C LEU A 114 64.02 -6.33 56.76
N LEU A 115 64.61 -5.14 57.00
CA LEU A 115 65.80 -4.85 57.84
C LEU A 115 66.32 -3.44 57.53
#